data_AF-A0A939UUE3-F1
#
_entry.id   AF-A0A939UUE3-F1
#
_cell.length_a   1.000
_cell.length_b   1.000
_cell.length_c   1.000
_cell.angle_alpha   90.00
_cell.angle_beta   90.00
_cell.angle_gamma   90.00
#
_symmetry.space_group_name_H-M   'P 1'
#
loop_
_entity.id
_entity.type
_entity.pdbx_description
1 polymer ?
#
loop_
_entity_poly.entity_id
_entity_poly.type
_entity_poly.pdbx_seq_one_letter_code
_entity_poly.pdbx_strand_id
1 'polypeptide(L)'
;FGPYMQAVNIKDIFDLIHTAFQVRDCKRDMSKPSRPCLSKHLGRCLAPCNREISEEDYKAEMNKVIEFLKGNDREVERVLREKMTYFAEQENFEVALNYRNKLAILDKLVRKQVSSLPKDFNLDIFAFESNGIVSTVNMLVVRGGKLVGGENFTVDAADEDLASYIYQYYVNNPPLADEVVTDNVEDTASLESAISALCAHTVRVVEPKQGVRRQLLDLAHSNAYDAMTKHGTQDERKILRTVGAVKQLDEILNLKTMPVRMECYDISHISGTDKVASMVVFENGEPKKSHYRKFKIKTVEGNNDFACMKEVLTRRLQKLNDEDESFGSIPDLIVIDGGKGQLAYAKEAQKDVGREDIEIISLAKREEEVFLGSDPTNPVILPKDSVALQLLQRIRDESHRFAITFHRSLRSKHLSESILKEIEGIGPKKSAALLKAFGSVEDIKRKSPEEIATLDGFSVESAKALLDALAKKSE
;
A
#
# COMPACT_ATOMS: atom_id res chain seq x y z
N PHE A 1 -22.94 -7.59 8.39
CA PHE A 1 -23.11 -6.18 8.79
C PHE A 1 -21.97 -5.37 8.19
N GLY A 2 -22.27 -4.34 7.40
CA GLY A 2 -21.31 -3.51 6.63
C GLY A 2 -22.01 -2.82 5.45
N PRO A 3 -21.41 -1.81 4.76
CA PRO A 3 -20.08 -1.21 5.00
C PRO A 3 -20.06 -0.17 6.13
N TYR A 4 -18.90 -0.01 6.77
CA TYR A 4 -18.64 1.03 7.79
C TYR A 4 -17.70 2.08 7.20
N MET A 5 -18.05 3.36 7.36
CA MET A 5 -17.30 4.51 6.80
C MET A 5 -15.80 4.46 7.08
N GLN A 6 -14.97 4.93 6.13
CA GLN A 6 -13.48 4.93 6.11
C GLN A 6 -12.75 5.46 7.37
N ALA A 7 -13.45 6.04 8.34
CA ALA A 7 -12.88 6.61 9.57
C ALA A 7 -13.00 5.71 10.82
N VAL A 8 -13.60 4.52 10.69
CA VAL A 8 -13.77 3.58 11.81
C VAL A 8 -13.00 2.31 11.50
N ASN A 9 -11.99 2.00 12.31
CA ASN A 9 -11.25 0.76 12.16
C ASN A 9 -12.17 -0.40 12.57
N ILE A 10 -12.18 -1.49 11.79
CA ILE A 10 -12.87 -2.73 12.17
C ILE A 10 -12.44 -3.18 13.58
N LYS A 11 -11.17 -2.96 13.92
CA LYS A 11 -10.65 -3.23 15.28
C LYS A 11 -11.38 -2.45 16.36
N ASP A 12 -11.76 -1.19 16.12
CA ASP A 12 -12.44 -0.36 17.10
C ASP A 12 -13.87 -0.87 17.35
N ILE A 13 -14.55 -1.38 16.31
CA ILE A 13 -15.87 -2.01 16.42
C ILE A 13 -15.77 -3.31 17.22
N PHE A 14 -14.78 -4.15 16.92
CA PHE A 14 -14.53 -5.38 17.68
C PHE A 14 -14.23 -5.07 19.15
N ASP A 15 -13.40 -4.06 19.42
CA ASP A 15 -13.07 -3.65 20.79
C ASP A 15 -14.29 -3.12 21.55
N LEU A 16 -15.19 -2.38 20.89
CA LEU A 16 -16.47 -1.95 21.45
C LEU A 16 -17.36 -3.14 21.82
N ILE A 17 -17.54 -4.08 20.90
CA ILE A 17 -18.35 -5.29 21.10
C ILE A 17 -17.81 -6.07 22.30
N HIS A 18 -16.51 -6.35 22.35
CA HIS A 18 -15.90 -7.13 23.45
C HIS A 18 -15.78 -6.37 24.77
N THR A 19 -16.06 -5.06 24.79
CA THR A 19 -16.13 -4.28 26.02
C THR A 19 -17.56 -4.25 26.60
N ALA A 20 -18.56 -4.20 25.72
CA ALA A 20 -19.97 -4.11 26.09
C ALA A 20 -20.61 -5.49 26.32
N PHE A 21 -20.24 -6.48 25.50
CA PHE A 21 -20.86 -7.80 25.47
C PHE A 21 -19.85 -8.90 25.78
N GLN A 22 -20.31 -9.97 26.44
CA GLN A 22 -19.44 -11.05 26.91
C GLN A 22 -19.30 -12.17 25.88
N VAL A 23 -18.83 -11.82 24.69
CA VAL A 23 -18.73 -12.72 23.54
C VAL A 23 -17.30 -13.19 23.27
N ARG A 24 -17.19 -14.40 22.72
CA ARG A 24 -15.91 -15.07 22.48
C ARG A 24 -15.14 -14.46 21.30
N ASP A 25 -13.84 -14.22 21.50
CA ASP A 25 -12.86 -13.75 20.51
C ASP A 25 -11.74 -14.78 20.19
N CYS A 26 -11.60 -15.84 20.99
CA CYS A 26 -10.45 -16.74 20.94
C CYS A 26 -10.59 -17.86 19.89
N LYS A 27 -9.48 -18.29 19.29
CA LYS A 27 -9.44 -19.36 18.26
C LYS A 27 -9.42 -20.80 18.80
N ARG A 28 -9.81 -21.03 20.06
CA ARG A 28 -9.74 -22.35 20.68
C ARG A 28 -10.69 -23.37 20.03
N ASP A 29 -10.29 -24.62 20.00
CA ASP A 29 -11.19 -25.70 19.60
C ASP A 29 -12.28 -25.90 20.65
N MET A 30 -13.54 -25.94 20.22
CA MET A 30 -14.74 -26.10 21.07
C MET A 30 -15.24 -27.55 21.10
N SER A 31 -14.66 -28.43 20.28
CA SER A 31 -14.98 -29.85 20.26
C SER A 31 -14.77 -30.51 21.63
N LYS A 32 -13.79 -30.00 22.39
CA LYS A 32 -13.42 -30.46 23.73
C LYS A 32 -13.62 -29.35 24.77
N PRO A 33 -14.12 -29.67 25.97
CA PRO A 33 -14.19 -28.70 27.05
C PRO A 33 -12.79 -28.26 27.46
N SER A 34 -12.61 -26.97 27.69
CA SER A 34 -11.34 -26.36 28.06
C SER A 34 -11.50 -25.42 29.26
N ARG A 35 -10.44 -25.24 30.03
CA ARG A 35 -10.46 -24.32 31.17
C ARG A 35 -10.65 -22.88 30.67
N PRO A 36 -11.45 -22.07 31.38
CA PRO A 36 -11.61 -20.65 31.07
C PRO A 36 -10.30 -19.91 30.85
N CYS A 37 -10.25 -19.05 29.84
CA CYS A 37 -9.12 -18.18 29.59
C CYS A 37 -9.22 -16.88 30.39
N LEU A 38 -8.16 -16.06 30.30
CA LEU A 38 -8.11 -14.73 30.87
C LEU A 38 -9.33 -13.87 30.48
N SER A 39 -9.88 -14.02 29.27
CA SER A 39 -11.07 -13.27 28.83
C SER A 39 -12.31 -13.53 29.70
N LYS A 40 -12.48 -14.73 30.28
CA LYS A 40 -13.57 -14.99 31.26
C LYS A 40 -13.32 -14.24 32.55
N HIS A 41 -12.09 -14.31 33.06
CA HIS A 41 -11.68 -13.66 34.30
C HIS A 41 -11.75 -12.13 34.22
N LEU A 42 -11.55 -11.57 33.02
CA LEU A 42 -11.73 -10.16 32.72
C LEU A 42 -13.20 -9.77 32.41
N GLY A 43 -14.14 -10.72 32.48
CA GLY A 43 -15.56 -10.46 32.20
C GLY A 43 -15.87 -10.09 30.75
N ARG A 44 -15.01 -10.48 29.79
CA ARG A 44 -15.16 -10.22 28.35
C ARG A 44 -15.77 -11.39 27.57
N CYS A 45 -15.91 -12.56 28.20
CA CYS A 45 -16.42 -13.77 27.55
C CYS A 45 -17.13 -14.66 28.58
N LEU A 46 -18.31 -15.18 28.23
CA LEU A 46 -19.05 -16.16 29.05
C LEU A 46 -18.39 -17.54 29.11
N ALA A 47 -17.28 -17.72 28.38
CA ALA A 47 -16.51 -18.95 28.28
C ALA A 47 -17.33 -20.18 27.89
N PRO A 48 -18.02 -20.16 26.73
CA PRO A 48 -18.76 -21.34 26.25
C PRO A 48 -17.87 -22.59 26.13
N CYS A 49 -16.55 -22.41 26.09
CA CYS A 49 -15.56 -23.47 26.01
C CYS A 49 -15.51 -24.38 27.25
N ASN A 50 -16.06 -23.97 28.39
CA ASN A 50 -16.16 -24.83 29.58
C ASN A 50 -17.52 -25.53 29.72
N ARG A 51 -18.47 -25.27 28.81
CA ARG A 51 -19.84 -25.82 28.78
C ARG A 51 -20.68 -25.57 30.04
N GLU A 52 -20.36 -24.55 30.83
CA GLU A 52 -21.18 -24.14 31.98
C GLU A 52 -22.35 -23.22 31.58
N ILE A 53 -22.30 -22.64 30.39
CA ILE A 53 -23.37 -21.79 29.84
C ILE A 53 -24.19 -22.56 28.80
N SER A 54 -25.51 -22.36 28.81
CA SER A 54 -26.41 -22.95 27.83
C SER A 54 -26.25 -22.28 26.45
N GLU A 55 -26.64 -22.99 25.40
CA GLU A 55 -26.66 -22.44 24.05
C GLU A 55 -27.68 -21.29 23.92
N GLU A 56 -28.79 -21.37 24.65
CA GLU A 56 -29.85 -20.35 24.68
C GLU A 56 -29.35 -19.04 25.32
N ASP A 57 -28.66 -19.13 26.45
CA ASP A 57 -28.10 -17.97 27.14
C ASP A 57 -27.00 -17.30 26.32
N TYR A 58 -26.15 -18.09 25.65
CA TYR A 58 -25.13 -17.54 24.76
C TYR A 58 -25.74 -16.90 23.51
N LYS A 59 -26.81 -17.49 22.94
CA LYS A 59 -27.57 -16.89 21.84
C LYS A 59 -28.22 -15.58 22.25
N ALA A 60 -28.76 -15.49 23.47
CA ALA A 60 -29.34 -14.25 23.98
C ALA A 60 -28.28 -13.13 24.05
N GLU A 61 -27.06 -13.44 24.50
CA GLU A 61 -25.96 -12.47 24.50
C GLU A 61 -25.52 -12.08 23.08
N MET A 62 -25.47 -13.04 22.16
CA MET A 62 -25.18 -12.78 20.74
C MET A 62 -26.26 -11.94 20.05
N ASN A 63 -27.53 -12.09 20.45
CA ASN A 63 -28.62 -11.28 19.91
C ASN A 63 -28.45 -9.79 20.25
N LYS A 64 -27.92 -9.46 21.43
CA LYS A 64 -27.59 -8.06 21.77
C LYS A 64 -26.50 -7.48 20.86
N VAL A 65 -25.50 -8.28 20.49
CA VAL A 65 -24.49 -7.88 19.49
C VAL A 65 -25.14 -7.65 18.12
N ILE A 66 -26.06 -8.53 17.72
CA ILE A 66 -26.80 -8.39 16.46
C ILE A 66 -27.67 -7.13 16.46
N GLU A 67 -28.35 -6.81 17.57
CA GLU A 67 -29.14 -5.59 17.72
C GLU A 67 -28.29 -4.33 17.66
N PHE A 68 -27.13 -4.33 18.34
CA PHE A 68 -26.15 -3.26 18.23
C PHE A 68 -25.70 -3.04 16.78
N LEU A 69 -25.35 -4.12 16.07
CA LEU A 69 -24.94 -4.04 14.66
C LEU A 69 -26.08 -3.63 13.71
N LYS A 70 -27.35 -3.79 14.13
CA LYS A 70 -28.54 -3.26 13.46
C LYS A 70 -28.86 -1.80 13.83
N GLY A 71 -28.05 -1.16 14.67
CA GLY A 71 -28.18 0.25 15.04
C GLY A 71 -28.91 0.52 16.35
N ASN A 72 -29.11 -0.48 17.21
CA ASN A 72 -29.56 -0.26 18.59
C ASN A 72 -28.36 -0.02 19.52
N ASP A 73 -27.85 1.21 19.50
CA ASP A 73 -26.65 1.70 20.18
C ASP A 73 -26.87 2.11 21.64
N ARG A 74 -28.13 2.38 22.02
CA ARG A 74 -28.51 2.90 23.35
C ARG A 74 -28.10 1.99 24.51
N GLU A 75 -28.19 0.68 24.33
CA GLU A 75 -27.83 -0.28 25.39
C GLU A 75 -26.31 -0.28 25.62
N VAL A 76 -25.53 -0.25 24.54
CA VAL A 76 -24.06 -0.17 24.60
C VAL A 76 -23.60 1.13 25.24
N GLU A 77 -24.23 2.25 24.86
CA GLU A 77 -23.94 3.54 25.45
C GLU A 77 -24.19 3.54 26.97
N ARG A 78 -25.34 3.02 27.40
CA ARG A 78 -25.71 2.91 28.82
C ARG A 78 -24.67 2.10 29.61
N VAL A 79 -24.32 0.91 29.13
CA VAL A 79 -23.36 0.02 29.79
C VAL A 79 -21.97 0.66 29.91
N LEU A 80 -21.50 1.32 28.85
CA LEU A 80 -20.20 2.01 28.87
C LEU A 80 -20.20 3.21 29.82
N ARG A 81 -21.29 3.98 29.88
CA ARG A 81 -21.45 5.09 30.85
C ARG A 81 -21.46 4.60 32.29
N GLU A 82 -22.23 3.55 32.59
CA GLU A 82 -22.29 2.97 33.94
C GLU A 82 -20.91 2.47 34.40
N LYS A 83 -20.18 1.74 33.54
CA LYS A 83 -18.81 1.29 33.85
C LYS A 83 -17.85 2.46 34.03
N MET A 84 -17.92 3.49 33.18
CA MET A 84 -17.09 4.69 33.31
C MET A 84 -17.31 5.37 34.67
N THR A 85 -18.56 5.60 35.05
CA THR A 85 -18.92 6.26 36.32
C THR A 85 -18.46 5.42 37.51
N TYR A 86 -18.71 4.10 37.48
CA TYR A 86 -18.25 3.19 38.54
C TYR A 86 -16.73 3.25 38.76
N PHE A 87 -15.93 3.18 37.69
CA PHE A 87 -14.47 3.25 37.81
C PHE A 87 -13.96 4.65 38.20
N ALA A 88 -14.69 5.72 37.84
CA ALA A 88 -14.38 7.07 38.29
C ALA A 88 -14.65 7.27 39.78
N GLU A 89 -15.74 6.70 40.31
CA GLU A 89 -16.08 6.72 41.75
C GLU A 89 -15.07 5.93 42.60
N GLN A 90 -14.45 4.90 42.03
CA GLN A 90 -13.37 4.12 42.66
C GLN A 90 -11.97 4.74 42.48
N GLU A 91 -11.89 6.00 42.02
CA GLU A 91 -10.63 6.73 41.74
C GLU A 91 -9.71 6.03 40.71
N ASN A 92 -10.25 5.11 39.92
CA ASN A 92 -9.52 4.41 38.86
C ASN A 92 -9.63 5.17 37.52
N PHE A 93 -9.00 6.33 37.48
CA PHE A 93 -9.13 7.29 36.39
C PHE A 93 -8.61 6.77 35.04
N GLU A 94 -7.58 5.92 35.00
CA GLU A 94 -7.06 5.35 33.76
C GLU A 94 -8.09 4.44 33.08
N VAL A 95 -8.76 3.60 33.87
CA VAL A 95 -9.81 2.70 33.37
C VAL A 95 -11.05 3.50 32.96
N ALA A 96 -11.46 4.48 33.76
CA ALA A 96 -12.56 5.38 33.41
C ALA A 96 -12.27 6.16 32.11
N LEU A 97 -11.04 6.62 31.91
CA LEU A 97 -10.59 7.28 30.69
C LEU A 97 -10.72 6.38 29.46
N ASN A 98 -10.42 5.09 29.60
CA ASN A 98 -10.60 4.10 28.53
C ASN A 98 -12.07 3.98 28.11
N TYR A 99 -13.00 3.87 29.07
CA TYR A 99 -14.44 3.84 28.79
C TYR A 99 -14.95 5.16 28.18
N ARG A 100 -14.46 6.31 28.65
CA ARG A 100 -14.77 7.62 28.06
C ARG A 100 -14.33 7.70 26.60
N ASN A 101 -13.13 7.23 26.29
CA ASN A 101 -12.60 7.20 24.92
C ASN A 101 -13.44 6.27 24.04
N LYS A 102 -13.90 5.12 24.56
CA LYS A 102 -14.82 4.22 23.85
C LYS A 102 -16.20 4.84 23.60
N LEU A 103 -16.75 5.58 24.57
CA LEU A 103 -17.96 6.37 24.39
C LEU A 103 -17.79 7.42 23.28
N ALA A 104 -16.64 8.06 23.17
CA ALA A 104 -16.35 8.99 22.08
C ALA A 104 -16.26 8.29 20.71
N ILE A 105 -15.80 7.03 20.64
CA ILE A 105 -15.81 6.22 19.41
C ILE A 105 -17.25 5.82 19.06
N LEU A 106 -18.05 5.39 20.05
CA LEU A 106 -19.47 5.10 19.86
C LEU A 106 -20.24 6.34 19.37
N ASP A 107 -20.02 7.50 19.98
CA ASP A 107 -20.62 8.76 19.56
C ASP A 107 -20.21 9.17 18.13
N LYS A 108 -18.97 8.90 17.71
CA LYS A 108 -18.53 9.07 16.31
C LYS A 108 -19.21 8.08 15.35
N LEU A 109 -19.43 6.84 15.77
CA LEU A 109 -20.16 5.82 15.01
C LEU A 109 -21.62 6.23 14.81
N VAL A 110 -22.27 6.69 15.87
CA VAL A 110 -23.68 7.07 15.92
C VAL A 110 -23.94 8.37 15.18
N ARG A 111 -23.14 9.42 15.42
CA ARG A 111 -23.26 10.71 14.70
C ARG A 111 -22.95 10.61 13.21
N LYS A 112 -22.24 9.56 12.76
CA LYS A 112 -21.99 9.30 11.33
C LYS A 112 -22.98 8.30 10.70
N GLN A 113 -23.81 7.61 11.49
CA GLN A 113 -25.03 6.96 11.01
C GLN A 113 -26.14 8.01 10.89
N VAL A 114 -26.12 8.74 9.77
CA VAL A 114 -27.24 9.51 9.19
C VAL A 114 -28.12 10.28 10.19
N SER A 115 -27.68 11.49 10.57
CA SER A 115 -28.58 12.51 11.12
C SER A 115 -28.60 13.73 10.20
N SER A 116 -29.46 13.70 9.16
CA SER A 116 -30.06 14.88 8.50
C SER A 116 -30.84 14.56 7.21
N LEU A 117 -31.41 13.36 7.06
CA LEU A 117 -32.48 13.17 6.08
C LEU A 117 -33.83 13.23 6.80
N PRO A 118 -34.82 13.99 6.29
CA PRO A 118 -36.17 13.95 6.84
C PRO A 118 -36.69 12.51 6.84
N LYS A 119 -37.47 12.14 7.85
CA LYS A 119 -37.90 10.75 8.12
C LYS A 119 -38.77 10.13 7.02
N ASP A 120 -39.15 10.90 6.01
CA ASP A 120 -40.11 10.53 4.98
C ASP A 120 -39.47 10.33 3.59
N PHE A 121 -38.14 10.24 3.48
CA PHE A 121 -37.47 10.06 2.18
C PHE A 121 -36.91 8.65 1.98
N ASN A 122 -37.21 8.08 0.81
CA ASN A 122 -36.62 6.85 0.30
C ASN A 122 -35.71 7.19 -0.88
N LEU A 123 -34.42 6.84 -0.77
CA LEU A 123 -33.41 7.13 -1.79
C LEU A 123 -32.71 5.85 -2.18
N ASP A 124 -32.43 5.69 -3.46
CA ASP A 124 -31.47 4.71 -3.97
C ASP A 124 -30.30 5.48 -4.57
N ILE A 125 -29.09 5.17 -4.13
CA ILE A 125 -27.88 5.89 -4.55
C ILE A 125 -27.02 4.94 -5.37
N PHE A 126 -26.67 5.33 -6.59
CA PHE A 126 -25.79 4.58 -7.47
C PHE A 126 -24.51 5.38 -7.72
N ALA A 127 -23.38 4.69 -7.70
CA ALA A 127 -22.08 5.25 -8.00
C ALA A 127 -21.28 4.26 -8.83
N PHE A 128 -20.53 4.76 -9.80
CA PHE A 128 -19.75 3.97 -10.74
C PHE A 128 -18.28 4.34 -10.65
N GLU A 129 -17.43 3.33 -10.55
CA GLU A 129 -15.98 3.47 -10.57
C GLU A 129 -15.36 2.48 -11.56
N SER A 130 -14.38 2.94 -12.33
CA SER A 130 -13.68 2.13 -13.34
C SER A 130 -12.19 2.43 -13.36
N ASN A 131 -11.37 1.39 -13.55
CA ASN A 131 -9.92 1.51 -13.77
C ASN A 131 -9.53 1.22 -15.22
N GLY A 132 -10.51 1.15 -16.14
CA GLY A 132 -10.33 0.82 -17.55
C GLY A 132 -10.20 -0.68 -17.87
N ILE A 133 -10.20 -1.55 -16.86
CA ILE A 133 -10.11 -3.03 -17.00
C ILE A 133 -11.30 -3.72 -16.30
N VAL A 134 -11.70 -3.18 -15.15
CA VAL A 134 -12.84 -3.65 -14.37
C VAL A 134 -13.65 -2.43 -13.98
N SER A 135 -14.97 -2.56 -14.01
CA SER A 135 -15.90 -1.53 -13.57
C SER A 135 -16.75 -2.05 -12.43
N THR A 136 -17.03 -1.20 -11.45
CA THR A 136 -17.88 -1.56 -10.30
C THR A 136 -18.93 -0.48 -10.07
N VAL A 137 -20.18 -0.92 -9.91
CA VAL A 137 -21.28 -0.08 -9.44
C VAL A 137 -21.54 -0.41 -7.98
N ASN A 138 -21.55 0.61 -7.13
CA ASN A 138 -22.10 0.50 -5.79
C ASN A 138 -23.53 1.03 -5.76
N MET A 139 -24.42 0.29 -5.11
CA MET A 139 -25.76 0.74 -4.78
C MET A 139 -25.91 0.87 -3.26
N LEU A 140 -26.41 2.00 -2.78
CA LEU A 140 -26.85 2.19 -1.39
C LEU A 140 -28.36 2.42 -1.33
N VAL A 141 -28.99 1.89 -0.30
CA VAL A 141 -30.44 1.95 -0.09
C VAL A 141 -30.75 2.72 1.18
N VAL A 142 -31.50 3.81 1.07
CA VAL A 142 -32.01 4.62 2.19
C VAL A 142 -33.53 4.52 2.23
N ARG A 143 -34.10 4.17 3.38
CA ARG A 143 -35.56 4.14 3.59
C ARG A 143 -35.92 4.84 4.89
N GLY A 144 -36.97 5.66 4.86
CA GLY A 144 -37.37 6.47 6.02
C GLY A 144 -36.24 7.32 6.61
N GLY A 145 -35.36 7.84 5.75
CA GLY A 145 -34.18 8.62 6.16
C GLY A 145 -33.04 7.82 6.81
N LYS A 146 -33.09 6.48 6.82
CA LYS A 146 -32.03 5.62 7.36
C LYS A 146 -31.37 4.79 6.27
N LEU A 147 -30.04 4.67 6.33
CA LEU A 147 -29.29 3.75 5.46
C LEU A 147 -29.60 2.30 5.86
N VAL A 148 -30.24 1.55 4.97
CA VAL A 148 -30.69 0.17 5.21
C VAL A 148 -29.63 -0.84 4.77
N GLY A 149 -28.86 -0.54 3.71
CA GLY A 149 -27.83 -1.43 3.20
C GLY A 149 -27.21 -0.95 1.89
N GLY A 150 -26.36 -1.79 1.30
CA GLY A 150 -25.79 -1.55 -0.01
C GLY A 150 -25.08 -2.77 -0.58
N GLU A 151 -24.96 -2.80 -1.90
CA GLU A 151 -24.37 -3.89 -2.68
C GLU A 151 -23.36 -3.37 -3.69
N ASN A 152 -22.39 -4.21 -4.05
CA ASN A 152 -21.41 -3.93 -5.09
C ASN A 152 -21.60 -4.91 -6.23
N PHE A 153 -21.61 -4.40 -7.45
CA PHE A 153 -21.70 -5.17 -8.67
C PHE A 153 -20.49 -4.87 -9.53
N THR A 154 -19.64 -5.87 -9.71
CA THR A 154 -18.41 -5.75 -10.49
C THR A 154 -18.58 -6.49 -11.82
N VAL A 155 -18.21 -5.83 -12.91
CA VAL A 155 -18.26 -6.34 -14.29
C VAL A 155 -16.92 -6.15 -15.00
N ASP A 156 -16.57 -7.10 -15.87
CA ASP A 156 -15.37 -7.04 -16.69
C ASP A 156 -15.56 -6.00 -17.83
N ALA A 157 -14.52 -5.22 -18.10
CA ALA A 157 -14.52 -3.90 -18.74
C ALA A 157 -15.51 -3.56 -19.88
N ALA A 158 -15.86 -2.26 -19.85
CA ALA A 158 -16.07 -1.33 -20.96
C ALA A 158 -17.31 -1.55 -21.83
N ASP A 159 -18.48 -1.31 -21.24
CA ASP A 159 -19.49 -0.52 -21.93
C ASP A 159 -20.09 0.49 -20.95
N GLU A 160 -19.84 1.76 -21.27
CA GLU A 160 -20.26 2.97 -20.56
C GLU A 160 -21.76 3.17 -20.75
N ASP A 161 -22.58 2.67 -19.83
CA ASP A 161 -23.85 3.34 -19.56
C ASP A 161 -24.40 2.98 -18.17
N LEU A 162 -24.05 3.79 -17.18
CA LEU A 162 -24.63 3.70 -15.84
C LEU A 162 -26.17 3.85 -15.89
N ALA A 163 -26.71 4.62 -16.83
CA ALA A 163 -28.15 4.75 -16.99
C ALA A 163 -28.80 3.43 -17.43
N SER A 164 -28.21 2.73 -18.40
CA SER A 164 -28.65 1.39 -18.80
C SER A 164 -28.58 0.40 -17.65
N TYR A 165 -27.51 0.44 -16.84
CA TYR A 165 -27.40 -0.42 -15.66
C TYR A 165 -28.54 -0.16 -14.65
N ILE A 166 -28.75 1.11 -14.29
CA ILE A 166 -29.81 1.51 -13.36
C ILE A 166 -31.19 1.08 -13.89
N TYR A 167 -31.44 1.28 -15.18
CA TYR A 167 -32.69 0.86 -15.81
C TYR A 167 -32.89 -0.66 -15.73
N GLN A 168 -31.90 -1.46 -16.13
CA GLN A 168 -31.96 -2.93 -16.07
C GLN A 168 -32.14 -3.45 -14.64
N TYR A 169 -31.54 -2.78 -13.65
CA TYR A 169 -31.76 -3.08 -12.25
C TYR A 169 -33.25 -2.92 -11.87
N TYR A 170 -33.88 -1.80 -12.25
CA TYR A 170 -35.28 -1.53 -11.93
C TYR A 170 -36.30 -2.35 -12.72
N VAL A 171 -35.95 -2.83 -13.92
CA VAL A 171 -36.77 -3.81 -14.66
C VAL A 171 -36.97 -5.09 -13.83
N ASN A 172 -35.92 -5.53 -13.13
CA ASN A 172 -35.97 -6.74 -12.30
C ASN A 172 -36.41 -6.46 -10.85
N ASN A 173 -36.29 -5.20 -10.39
CA ASN A 173 -36.57 -4.78 -9.03
C ASN A 173 -37.36 -3.47 -9.05
N PRO A 174 -38.71 -3.48 -9.07
CA PRO A 174 -39.49 -2.25 -9.16
C PRO A 174 -39.07 -1.20 -8.11
N PRO A 175 -38.91 0.07 -8.50
CA PRO A 175 -38.37 1.10 -7.63
C PRO A 175 -39.27 1.36 -6.43
N LEU A 176 -38.67 1.33 -5.24
CA LEU A 176 -39.32 1.72 -3.97
C LEU A 176 -38.84 3.08 -3.46
N ALA A 177 -37.90 3.71 -4.18
CA ALA A 177 -37.37 5.02 -3.84
C ALA A 177 -38.24 6.13 -4.44
N ASP A 178 -38.19 7.30 -3.80
CA ASP A 178 -38.75 8.55 -4.32
C ASP A 178 -37.74 9.26 -5.24
N GLU A 179 -36.44 9.02 -4.99
CA GLU A 179 -35.34 9.61 -5.75
C GLU A 179 -34.20 8.61 -5.97
N VAL A 180 -33.63 8.65 -7.17
CA VAL A 180 -32.37 8.00 -7.53
C VAL A 180 -31.27 9.06 -7.52
N VAL A 181 -30.26 8.85 -6.70
CA VAL A 181 -29.13 9.76 -6.56
C VAL A 181 -27.94 9.15 -7.31
N THR A 182 -27.46 9.82 -8.36
CA THR A 182 -26.34 9.33 -9.18
C THR A 182 -25.63 10.49 -9.84
N ASP A 183 -24.37 10.30 -10.22
CA ASP A 183 -23.64 11.15 -11.16
C ASP A 183 -23.27 10.36 -12.43
N ASN A 184 -22.64 11.01 -13.41
CA ASN A 184 -22.18 10.41 -14.67
C ASN A 184 -23.28 9.77 -15.54
N VAL A 185 -24.49 10.35 -15.52
CA VAL A 185 -25.57 10.02 -16.47
C VAL A 185 -25.76 11.20 -17.42
N GLU A 186 -25.56 10.99 -18.72
CA GLU A 186 -25.65 12.07 -19.73
C GLU A 186 -27.08 12.65 -19.85
N ASP A 187 -28.10 11.79 -19.85
CA ASP A 187 -29.51 12.20 -19.96
C ASP A 187 -30.34 11.68 -18.77
N THR A 188 -30.31 12.47 -17.69
CA THR A 188 -31.07 12.19 -16.47
C THR A 188 -32.58 12.23 -16.69
N ALA A 189 -33.08 13.04 -17.63
CA ALA A 189 -34.51 13.17 -17.91
C ALA A 189 -35.07 11.93 -18.62
N SER A 190 -34.31 11.37 -19.55
CA SER A 190 -34.66 10.09 -20.20
C SER A 190 -34.67 8.94 -19.20
N LEU A 191 -33.68 8.87 -18.31
CA LEU A 191 -33.64 7.85 -17.26
C LEU A 191 -34.79 7.99 -16.26
N GLU A 192 -35.11 9.22 -15.83
CA GLU A 192 -36.24 9.50 -14.94
C GLU A 192 -37.58 9.06 -15.53
N SER A 193 -37.81 9.37 -16.82
CA SER A 193 -39.01 8.94 -17.55
C SER A 193 -39.10 7.41 -17.65
N ALA A 194 -37.97 6.75 -17.97
CA ALA A 194 -37.91 5.31 -18.13
C ALA A 194 -38.15 4.56 -16.80
N ILE A 195 -37.56 5.01 -15.69
CA ILE A 195 -37.74 4.38 -14.37
C ILE A 195 -39.15 4.65 -13.83
N SER A 196 -39.66 5.88 -13.98
CA SER A 196 -41.01 6.23 -13.52
C SER A 196 -42.10 5.42 -14.23
N ALA A 197 -41.87 4.99 -15.47
CA ALA A 197 -42.78 4.11 -16.19
C ALA A 197 -42.86 2.67 -15.62
N LEU A 198 -41.90 2.27 -14.78
CA LEU A 198 -41.86 0.94 -14.15
C LEU A 198 -42.63 0.88 -12.81
N CYS A 199 -43.17 2.01 -12.32
CA CYS A 199 -43.88 2.09 -11.05
C CYS A 199 -45.12 3.01 -11.10
N ALA A 200 -45.89 3.03 -10.00
CA ALA A 200 -47.13 3.81 -9.91
C ALA A 200 -46.92 5.27 -9.46
N HIS A 201 -45.68 5.67 -9.17
CA HIS A 201 -45.30 6.99 -8.72
C HIS A 201 -44.10 7.53 -9.52
N THR A 202 -43.83 8.82 -9.41
CA THR A 202 -42.68 9.45 -10.07
C THR A 202 -41.42 9.26 -9.26
N VAL A 203 -40.35 8.79 -9.92
CA VAL A 203 -39.03 8.59 -9.31
C VAL A 203 -38.07 9.60 -9.92
N ARG A 204 -37.60 10.57 -9.14
CA ARG A 204 -36.72 11.63 -9.65
C ARG A 204 -35.28 11.16 -9.75
N VAL A 205 -34.57 11.52 -10.82
CA VAL A 205 -33.12 11.27 -10.93
C VAL A 205 -32.38 12.57 -10.58
N VAL A 206 -31.53 12.53 -9.56
CA VAL A 206 -30.90 13.71 -8.97
C VAL A 206 -29.40 13.55 -8.94
N GLU A 207 -28.69 14.52 -9.51
CA GLU A 207 -27.24 14.68 -9.36
C GLU A 207 -26.93 15.72 -8.26
N PRO A 208 -26.54 15.30 -7.05
CA PRO A 208 -26.38 16.20 -5.93
C PRO A 208 -25.02 16.91 -6.00
N LYS A 209 -25.03 18.24 -5.92
CA LYS A 209 -23.81 19.04 -5.84
C LYS A 209 -23.29 19.26 -4.41
N GLN A 210 -24.18 19.20 -3.42
CA GLN A 210 -23.85 19.44 -2.00
C GLN A 210 -24.88 18.83 -1.05
N GLY A 211 -24.56 18.78 0.24
CA GLY A 211 -25.45 18.29 1.31
C GLY A 211 -25.45 16.78 1.46
N VAL A 212 -26.46 16.24 2.16
CA VAL A 212 -26.48 14.82 2.59
C VAL A 212 -26.52 13.85 1.42
N ARG A 213 -27.25 14.19 0.34
CA ARG A 213 -27.29 13.36 -0.88
C ARG A 213 -25.90 13.24 -1.51
N ARG A 214 -25.13 14.34 -1.55
CA ARG A 214 -23.74 14.32 -2.05
C ARG A 214 -22.86 13.45 -1.17
N GLN A 215 -22.99 13.55 0.15
CA GLN A 215 -22.22 12.70 1.08
C GLN A 215 -22.53 11.20 0.92
N LEU A 216 -23.79 10.84 0.64
CA LEU A 216 -24.16 9.45 0.35
C LEU A 216 -23.61 8.98 -0.99
N LEU A 217 -23.60 9.85 -2.01
CA LEU A 217 -23.00 9.56 -3.30
C LEU A 217 -21.47 9.37 -3.19
N ASP A 218 -20.78 10.24 -2.44
CA ASP A 218 -19.34 10.10 -2.17
C ASP A 218 -19.03 8.77 -1.43
N LEU A 219 -19.90 8.36 -0.50
CA LEU A 219 -19.77 7.06 0.17
C LEU A 219 -19.96 5.90 -0.82
N ALA A 220 -20.92 6.01 -1.74
CA ALA A 220 -21.15 4.99 -2.75
C ALA A 220 -19.95 4.85 -3.68
N HIS A 221 -19.35 5.97 -4.15
CA HIS A 221 -18.10 5.97 -4.92
C HIS A 221 -16.95 5.29 -4.17
N SER A 222 -16.77 5.65 -2.89
CA SER A 222 -15.75 4.99 -2.06
C SER A 222 -15.96 3.48 -1.99
N ASN A 223 -17.20 2.99 -1.89
CA ASN A 223 -17.47 1.56 -1.82
C ASN A 223 -17.21 0.87 -3.16
N ALA A 224 -17.58 1.51 -4.27
CA ALA A 224 -17.35 1.02 -5.62
C ALA A 224 -15.84 0.89 -5.91
N TYR A 225 -15.06 1.91 -5.56
CA TYR A 225 -13.60 1.89 -5.66
C TYR A 225 -12.97 0.76 -4.82
N ASP A 226 -13.42 0.62 -3.57
CA ASP A 226 -12.96 -0.45 -2.67
C ASP A 226 -13.28 -1.85 -3.19
N ALA A 227 -14.45 -2.04 -3.80
CA ALA A 227 -14.86 -3.30 -4.37
C ALA A 227 -14.10 -3.61 -5.66
N MET A 228 -13.92 -2.62 -6.54
CA MET A 228 -13.11 -2.73 -7.76
C MET A 228 -11.67 -3.18 -7.45
N THR A 229 -11.04 -2.58 -6.43
CA THR A 229 -9.68 -2.97 -6.01
C THR A 229 -9.60 -4.36 -5.38
N LYS A 230 -10.70 -4.84 -4.77
CA LYS A 230 -10.79 -6.17 -4.14
C LYS A 230 -11.21 -7.27 -5.11
N HIS A 231 -11.93 -6.98 -6.19
CA HIS A 231 -12.47 -7.99 -7.10
C HIS A 231 -11.55 -8.46 -8.24
N GLY A 232 -10.46 -7.73 -8.55
CA GLY A 232 -9.54 -8.19 -9.60
C GLY A 232 -8.89 -9.55 -9.26
N THR A 233 -8.85 -10.47 -10.22
CA THR A 233 -8.07 -11.72 -10.13
C THR A 233 -6.60 -11.40 -9.83
N GLN A 234 -5.82 -12.37 -9.32
CA GLN A 234 -4.38 -12.12 -9.10
C GLN A 234 -3.69 -11.66 -10.39
N ASP A 235 -4.13 -12.19 -11.54
CA ASP A 235 -3.60 -11.83 -12.85
C ASP A 235 -4.02 -10.43 -13.28
N GLU A 236 -5.28 -10.02 -13.10
CA GLU A 236 -5.72 -8.64 -13.37
C GLU A 236 -5.03 -7.61 -12.47
N ARG A 237 -4.88 -7.91 -11.17
CA ARG A 237 -4.13 -7.04 -10.25
C ARG A 237 -2.67 -6.93 -10.67
N LYS A 238 -2.09 -8.02 -11.19
CA LYS A 238 -0.75 -8.03 -11.73
C LYS A 238 -0.67 -7.14 -12.97
N ILE A 239 -1.58 -7.31 -13.93
CA ILE A 239 -1.64 -6.50 -15.16
C ILE A 239 -1.81 -5.01 -14.82
N LEU A 240 -2.76 -4.68 -13.93
CA LEU A 240 -3.02 -3.30 -13.50
C LEU A 240 -1.78 -2.66 -12.86
N ARG A 241 -1.06 -3.39 -12.00
CA ARG A 241 0.17 -2.89 -11.35
C ARG A 241 1.41 -2.90 -12.25
N THR A 242 1.30 -3.42 -13.47
CA THR A 242 2.42 -3.56 -14.41
C THR A 242 2.10 -2.76 -15.67
N VAL A 243 1.55 -3.39 -16.70
CA VAL A 243 1.22 -2.74 -17.98
C VAL A 243 0.16 -1.65 -17.81
N GLY A 244 -0.85 -1.85 -16.96
CA GLY A 244 -1.87 -0.83 -16.67
C GLY A 244 -1.28 0.43 -16.04
N ALA A 245 -0.35 0.27 -15.10
CA ALA A 245 0.35 1.38 -14.47
C ALA A 245 1.26 2.14 -15.45
N VAL A 246 1.87 1.44 -16.41
CA VAL A 246 2.66 2.06 -17.49
C VAL A 246 1.78 2.93 -18.37
N LYS A 247 0.60 2.41 -18.79
CA LYS A 247 -0.37 3.18 -19.59
C LYS A 247 -0.89 4.42 -18.84
N GLN A 248 -1.31 4.24 -17.59
CA GLN A 248 -1.82 5.36 -16.79
C GLN A 248 -0.73 6.43 -16.55
N LEU A 249 0.54 6.02 -16.39
CA LEU A 249 1.65 6.95 -16.25
C LEU A 249 1.87 7.77 -17.53
N ASP A 250 1.82 7.12 -18.69
CA ASP A 250 1.90 7.76 -20.01
C ASP A 250 0.78 8.79 -20.21
N GLU A 251 -0.46 8.43 -19.89
CA GLU A 251 -1.64 9.29 -20.01
C GLU A 251 -1.57 10.51 -19.07
N ILE A 252 -1.20 10.33 -17.81
CA ILE A 252 -1.14 11.42 -16.82
C ILE A 252 0.00 12.39 -17.13
N LEU A 253 1.17 11.87 -17.51
CA LEU A 253 2.35 12.69 -17.78
C LEU A 253 2.42 13.19 -19.23
N ASN A 254 1.57 12.67 -20.11
CA ASN A 254 1.56 12.96 -21.55
C ASN A 254 2.96 12.81 -22.17
N LEU A 255 3.58 11.64 -21.97
CA LEU A 255 4.93 11.36 -22.45
C LEU A 255 4.95 11.23 -23.97
N LYS A 256 6.11 11.50 -24.59
CA LYS A 256 6.27 11.38 -26.05
C LYS A 256 6.15 9.94 -26.55
N THR A 257 6.55 8.99 -25.70
CA THR A 257 6.59 7.56 -25.99
C THR A 257 6.19 6.80 -24.74
N MET A 258 5.37 5.76 -24.92
CA MET A 258 4.95 4.85 -23.85
C MET A 258 6.18 4.32 -23.10
N PRO A 259 6.26 4.48 -21.76
CA PRO A 259 7.47 4.18 -21.00
C PRO A 259 7.60 2.68 -20.69
N VAL A 260 7.79 1.86 -21.73
CA VAL A 260 7.88 0.40 -21.63
C VAL A 260 9.12 -0.01 -20.83
N ARG A 261 10.27 0.61 -21.11
CA ARG A 261 11.54 0.44 -20.40
C ARG A 261 11.87 1.70 -19.61
N MET A 262 11.82 1.59 -18.29
CA MET A 262 12.15 2.65 -17.35
C MET A 262 13.45 2.35 -16.62
N GLU A 263 14.30 3.37 -16.47
CA GLU A 263 15.52 3.28 -15.65
C GLU A 263 15.44 4.28 -14.50
N CYS A 264 15.80 3.85 -13.29
CA CYS A 264 15.83 4.75 -12.14
C CYS A 264 17.21 4.83 -11.50
N TYR A 265 17.60 6.06 -11.16
CA TYR A 265 18.91 6.41 -10.64
C TYR A 265 18.82 7.04 -9.26
N ASP A 266 19.59 6.48 -8.31
CA ASP A 266 19.79 7.01 -6.96
C ASP A 266 21.28 7.20 -6.68
N ILE A 267 21.63 8.26 -5.94
CA ILE A 267 22.99 8.52 -5.44
C ILE A 267 23.01 8.24 -3.95
N SER A 268 23.86 7.28 -3.55
CA SER A 268 24.02 6.91 -2.15
C SER A 268 25.47 7.06 -1.67
N HIS A 269 25.62 7.46 -0.41
CA HIS A 269 26.91 7.70 0.25
C HIS A 269 27.36 6.53 1.11
N ILE A 270 28.63 6.11 0.97
CA ILE A 270 29.26 5.13 1.85
C ILE A 270 30.21 5.84 2.79
N SER A 271 29.80 5.98 4.06
CA SER A 271 30.68 6.26 5.21
C SER A 271 31.80 7.29 4.94
N GLY A 272 31.49 8.34 4.16
CA GLY A 272 32.36 9.48 3.88
C GLY A 272 33.42 9.35 2.78
N THR A 273 33.63 8.20 2.14
CA THR A 273 34.76 8.03 1.18
C THR A 273 34.39 7.48 -0.20
N ASP A 274 33.48 6.50 -0.30
CA ASP A 274 33.08 5.93 -1.58
C ASP A 274 31.65 6.34 -1.92
N LYS A 275 31.45 6.95 -3.10
CA LYS A 275 30.12 7.26 -3.62
C LYS A 275 29.71 6.27 -4.68
N VAL A 276 28.44 5.88 -4.63
CA VAL A 276 27.89 4.88 -5.53
C VAL A 276 26.55 5.34 -6.03
N ALA A 277 26.36 5.26 -7.34
CA ALA A 277 25.04 5.36 -7.93
C ALA A 277 24.49 3.97 -8.22
N SER A 278 23.19 3.83 -8.05
CA SER A 278 22.47 2.61 -8.36
C SER A 278 21.54 2.87 -9.54
N MET A 279 21.46 1.91 -10.45
CA MET A 279 20.56 1.90 -11.59
C MET A 279 19.71 0.64 -11.51
N VAL A 280 18.41 0.84 -11.38
CA VAL A 280 17.41 -0.22 -11.47
C VAL A 280 16.60 -0.05 -12.74
N VAL A 281 16.14 -1.18 -13.28
CA VAL A 281 15.46 -1.22 -14.57
C VAL A 281 14.09 -1.89 -14.39
N PHE A 282 13.07 -1.27 -14.95
CA PHE A 282 11.74 -1.83 -15.05
C PHE A 282 11.38 -1.97 -16.52
N GLU A 283 10.81 -3.12 -16.90
CA GLU A 283 10.23 -3.34 -18.22
C GLU A 283 8.78 -3.78 -18.06
N ASN A 284 7.87 -3.17 -18.81
CA ASN A 284 6.42 -3.40 -18.69
C ASN A 284 5.89 -3.25 -17.24
N GLY A 285 6.50 -2.35 -16.46
CA GLY A 285 6.15 -2.15 -15.06
C GLY A 285 6.61 -3.26 -14.11
N GLU A 286 7.52 -4.15 -14.53
CA GLU A 286 8.14 -5.18 -13.68
C GLU A 286 9.67 -5.01 -13.54
N PRO A 287 10.26 -5.34 -12.38
CA PRO A 287 11.71 -5.31 -12.17
C PRO A 287 12.50 -6.25 -13.11
N LYS A 288 13.34 -5.70 -14.00
CA LYS A 288 14.32 -6.47 -14.80
C LYS A 288 15.68 -6.52 -14.11
N LYS A 289 15.77 -7.34 -13.06
CA LYS A 289 16.94 -7.41 -12.15
C LYS A 289 18.27 -7.73 -12.83
N SER A 290 18.27 -8.50 -13.92
CA SER A 290 19.46 -8.80 -14.70
C SER A 290 20.13 -7.54 -15.29
N HIS A 291 19.35 -6.48 -15.51
CA HIS A 291 19.84 -5.23 -16.09
C HIS A 291 20.25 -4.19 -15.03
N TYR A 292 20.24 -4.55 -13.75
CA TYR A 292 20.64 -3.62 -12.69
C TYR A 292 22.13 -3.36 -12.73
N ARG A 293 22.54 -2.12 -12.49
CA ARG A 293 23.96 -1.72 -12.53
C ARG A 293 24.30 -0.80 -11.36
N LYS A 294 25.55 -0.87 -10.95
CA LYS A 294 26.11 0.00 -9.90
C LYS A 294 27.28 0.75 -10.50
N PHE A 295 27.37 2.04 -10.19
CA PHE A 295 28.42 2.90 -10.69
C PHE A 295 29.20 3.42 -9.51
N LYS A 296 30.48 3.01 -9.41
CA LYS A 296 31.42 3.71 -8.56
C LYS A 296 31.74 5.06 -9.20
N ILE A 297 31.56 6.13 -8.44
CA ILE A 297 31.89 7.50 -8.84
C ILE A 297 33.41 7.63 -8.86
N LYS A 298 33.97 8.20 -9.93
CA LYS A 298 35.42 8.28 -10.15
C LYS A 298 35.96 9.69 -10.21
N THR A 299 35.17 10.65 -10.68
CA THR A 299 35.68 11.98 -11.09
C THR A 299 35.17 13.12 -10.22
N VAL A 300 34.17 12.89 -9.37
CA VAL A 300 33.61 13.92 -8.49
C VAL A 300 34.28 13.89 -7.12
N GLU A 301 34.98 14.97 -6.78
CA GLU A 301 35.53 15.20 -5.45
C GLU A 301 34.50 15.85 -4.50
N GLY A 302 34.63 15.61 -3.20
CA GLY A 302 33.78 16.19 -2.16
C GLY A 302 32.33 15.71 -2.19
N ASN A 303 31.44 16.32 -1.42
CA ASN A 303 30.06 15.86 -1.23
C ASN A 303 29.04 16.55 -2.16
N ASN A 304 29.21 16.40 -3.48
CA ASN A 304 28.29 16.94 -4.48
C ASN A 304 27.50 15.83 -5.22
N ASP A 305 26.24 15.61 -4.85
CA ASP A 305 25.39 14.54 -5.42
C ASP A 305 24.87 14.88 -6.81
N PHE A 306 24.68 16.16 -7.09
CA PHE A 306 24.27 16.62 -8.40
C PHE A 306 25.34 16.32 -9.46
N ALA A 307 26.60 16.60 -9.14
CA ALA A 307 27.72 16.26 -10.02
C ALA A 307 27.89 14.73 -10.18
N CYS A 308 27.63 13.95 -9.13
CA CYS A 308 27.68 12.48 -9.20
C CYS A 308 26.59 11.93 -10.15
N MET A 309 25.37 12.49 -10.08
CA MET A 309 24.28 12.13 -10.98
C MET A 309 24.65 12.42 -12.43
N LYS A 310 25.22 13.61 -12.69
CA LYS A 310 25.70 13.98 -14.03
C LYS A 310 26.76 13.00 -14.54
N GLU A 311 27.81 12.71 -13.74
CA GLU A 311 28.87 11.76 -14.13
C GLU A 311 28.29 10.40 -14.56
N VAL A 312 27.36 9.87 -13.77
CA VAL A 312 26.79 8.53 -13.99
C VAL A 312 25.93 8.51 -15.24
N LEU A 313 25.04 9.48 -15.41
CA LEU A 313 24.17 9.57 -16.57
C LEU A 313 24.98 9.79 -17.85
N THR A 314 25.99 10.67 -17.84
CA THR A 314 26.88 10.84 -19.00
C THR A 314 27.53 9.51 -19.41
N ARG A 315 28.08 8.77 -18.44
CA ARG A 315 28.70 7.45 -18.70
C ARG A 315 27.69 6.41 -19.19
N ARG A 316 26.46 6.41 -18.65
CA ARG A 316 25.39 5.51 -19.06
C ARG A 316 24.95 5.78 -20.49
N LEU A 317 24.69 7.05 -20.82
CA LEU A 317 24.14 7.46 -22.11
C LEU A 317 25.14 7.26 -23.25
N GLN A 318 26.44 7.38 -22.97
CA GLN A 318 27.50 7.04 -23.93
C GLN A 318 27.55 5.54 -24.28
N LYS A 319 26.96 4.68 -23.46
CA LYS A 319 26.98 3.20 -23.63
C LYS A 319 25.71 2.64 -24.26
N LEU A 320 24.84 3.47 -24.83
CA LEU A 320 23.58 3.03 -25.45
C LEU A 320 23.75 2.12 -26.68
N ASN A 321 24.97 1.90 -27.17
CA ASN A 321 25.28 0.96 -28.26
C ASN A 321 26.28 -0.14 -27.82
N ASP A 322 26.39 -0.40 -26.51
CA ASP A 322 27.26 -1.43 -25.94
C ASP A 322 26.71 -2.85 -26.24
N GLU A 323 27.58 -3.85 -26.33
CA GLU A 323 27.19 -5.25 -26.56
C GLU A 323 26.45 -5.83 -25.34
N ASP A 324 26.68 -5.30 -24.13
CA ASP A 324 25.88 -5.65 -22.95
C ASP A 324 24.47 -5.07 -23.09
N GLU A 325 23.47 -5.95 -23.29
CA GLU A 325 22.05 -5.60 -23.46
C GLU A 325 21.53 -4.62 -22.40
N SER A 326 22.03 -4.69 -21.16
CA SER A 326 21.62 -3.76 -20.10
C SER A 326 22.00 -2.30 -20.38
N PHE A 327 23.12 -2.08 -21.07
CA PHE A 327 23.64 -0.79 -21.45
C PHE A 327 23.22 -0.42 -22.88
N GLY A 328 23.24 -1.38 -23.81
CA GLY A 328 22.82 -1.20 -25.20
C GLY A 328 21.32 -0.95 -25.39
N SER A 329 20.48 -1.28 -24.40
CA SER A 329 19.05 -0.96 -24.47
C SER A 329 18.80 0.52 -24.17
N ILE A 330 18.03 1.18 -25.05
CA ILE A 330 17.60 2.57 -24.88
C ILE A 330 16.39 2.61 -23.95
N PRO A 331 16.42 3.37 -22.83
CA PRO A 331 15.25 3.57 -21.99
C PRO A 331 14.26 4.53 -22.66
N ASP A 332 12.96 4.26 -22.48
CA ASP A 332 11.88 5.16 -22.89
C ASP A 332 11.70 6.30 -21.88
N LEU A 333 12.02 6.04 -20.60
CA LEU A 333 11.89 7.00 -19.50
C LEU A 333 12.99 6.80 -18.46
N ILE A 334 13.68 7.88 -18.10
CA ILE A 334 14.63 7.91 -16.98
C ILE A 334 13.97 8.61 -15.78
N VAL A 335 14.03 7.97 -14.62
CA VAL A 335 13.48 8.45 -13.35
C VAL A 335 14.62 8.77 -12.39
N ILE A 336 14.73 10.03 -12.00
CA ILE A 336 15.74 10.51 -11.05
C ILE A 336 15.14 10.53 -9.64
N ASP A 337 15.76 9.84 -8.68
CA ASP A 337 15.35 9.90 -7.27
C ASP A 337 15.85 11.18 -6.58
N GLY A 338 15.14 12.27 -6.84
CA GLY A 338 15.29 13.54 -6.15
C GLY A 338 14.51 14.66 -6.82
N GLY A 339 14.71 15.88 -6.34
CA GLY A 339 13.97 17.04 -6.83
C GLY A 339 14.58 17.71 -8.05
N LYS A 340 14.02 18.87 -8.42
CA LYS A 340 14.43 19.74 -9.54
C LYS A 340 15.94 19.97 -9.70
N GLY A 341 16.70 20.01 -8.60
CA GLY A 341 18.15 20.17 -8.63
C GLY A 341 18.85 19.01 -9.33
N GLN A 342 18.48 17.76 -9.03
CA GLN A 342 19.06 16.59 -9.70
C GLN A 342 18.56 16.47 -11.15
N LEU A 343 17.29 16.83 -11.41
CA LEU A 343 16.75 16.87 -12.77
C LEU A 343 17.56 17.78 -13.70
N ALA A 344 17.94 18.97 -13.22
CA ALA A 344 18.74 19.91 -14.01
C ALA A 344 20.07 19.30 -14.47
N TYR A 345 20.78 18.62 -13.57
CA TYR A 345 22.06 17.97 -13.87
C TYR A 345 21.90 16.72 -14.76
N ALA A 346 20.77 16.00 -14.62
CA ALA A 346 20.43 14.90 -15.52
C ALA A 346 20.21 15.40 -16.96
N LYS A 347 19.50 16.51 -17.13
CA LYS A 347 19.31 17.16 -18.43
C LYS A 347 20.62 17.66 -19.03
N GLU A 348 21.50 18.23 -18.23
CA GLU A 348 22.84 18.60 -18.71
C GLU A 348 23.61 17.38 -19.22
N ALA A 349 23.54 16.24 -18.52
CA ALA A 349 24.17 15.00 -18.99
C ALA A 349 23.62 14.53 -20.34
N GLN A 350 22.30 14.65 -20.58
CA GLN A 350 21.71 14.33 -21.89
C GLN A 350 22.22 15.24 -22.98
N LYS A 351 22.26 16.55 -22.71
CA LYS A 351 22.72 17.56 -23.65
C LYS A 351 24.19 17.34 -24.03
N ASP A 352 25.04 17.06 -23.04
CA ASP A 352 26.48 16.81 -23.24
C ASP A 352 26.74 15.57 -24.13
N VAL A 353 25.82 14.60 -24.15
CA VAL A 353 25.92 13.37 -24.95
C VAL A 353 25.07 13.44 -26.24
N GLY A 354 24.22 14.46 -26.40
CA GLY A 354 23.29 14.59 -27.53
C GLY A 354 22.14 13.58 -27.51
N ARG A 355 21.65 13.22 -26.30
CA ARG A 355 20.55 12.25 -26.07
C ARG A 355 19.33 12.88 -25.41
N GLU A 356 18.97 14.08 -25.86
CA GLU A 356 17.78 14.82 -25.42
C GLU A 356 16.47 14.21 -25.96
N ASP A 357 16.57 13.17 -26.80
CA ASP A 357 15.45 12.38 -27.31
C ASP A 357 14.79 11.49 -26.23
N ILE A 358 15.54 11.13 -25.18
CA ILE A 358 15.05 10.28 -24.09
C ILE A 358 14.28 11.12 -23.07
N GLU A 359 13.10 10.69 -22.65
CA GLU A 359 12.35 11.38 -21.60
C GLU A 359 13.00 11.21 -20.21
N ILE A 360 13.06 12.28 -19.43
CA ILE A 360 13.55 12.25 -18.04
C ILE A 360 12.52 12.91 -17.13
N ILE A 361 12.25 12.28 -16.00
CA ILE A 361 11.48 12.85 -14.89
C ILE A 361 12.28 12.77 -13.59
N SER A 362 11.90 13.57 -12.60
CA SER A 362 12.40 13.43 -11.23
C SER A 362 11.26 13.34 -10.22
N LEU A 363 11.42 12.47 -9.22
CA LEU A 363 10.43 12.23 -8.18
C LEU A 363 10.92 12.81 -6.84
N ALA A 364 10.27 13.86 -6.35
CA ALA A 364 10.66 14.53 -5.11
C ALA A 364 10.10 13.83 -3.85
N LYS A 365 10.97 13.55 -2.86
CA LYS A 365 10.66 12.72 -1.68
C LYS A 365 9.58 13.23 -0.70
N ARG A 366 9.26 14.54 -0.68
CA ARG A 366 8.33 15.09 0.34
C ARG A 366 6.86 14.95 -0.04
N GLU A 367 6.53 15.30 -1.27
CA GLU A 367 5.13 15.38 -1.74
C GLU A 367 4.87 14.47 -2.95
N GLU A 368 5.85 13.62 -3.33
CA GLU A 368 5.79 12.79 -4.54
C GLU A 368 5.55 13.60 -5.82
N GLU A 369 6.00 14.86 -5.82
CA GLU A 369 5.94 15.75 -6.96
C GLU A 369 6.81 15.19 -8.10
N VAL A 370 6.21 15.08 -9.29
CA VAL A 370 6.91 14.67 -10.51
C VAL A 370 7.24 15.89 -11.34
N PHE A 371 8.52 16.14 -11.55
CA PHE A 371 8.99 17.19 -12.45
C PHE A 371 9.39 16.57 -13.78
N LEU A 372 8.85 17.08 -14.89
CA LEU A 372 9.21 16.62 -16.22
C LEU A 372 10.45 17.34 -16.71
N GLY A 373 11.26 16.65 -17.51
CA GLY A 373 12.39 17.27 -18.19
C GLY A 373 11.94 18.41 -19.12
N SER A 374 10.77 18.26 -19.75
CA SER A 374 10.13 19.28 -20.59
C SER A 374 9.62 20.48 -19.80
N ASP A 375 9.12 20.27 -18.58
CA ASP A 375 8.64 21.32 -17.67
C ASP A 375 9.18 21.11 -16.23
N PRO A 376 10.43 21.56 -15.96
CA PRO A 376 11.07 21.35 -14.67
C PRO A 376 10.59 22.32 -13.57
N THR A 377 9.70 23.26 -13.92
CA THR A 377 9.21 24.30 -13.00
C THR A 377 7.84 23.99 -12.42
N ASN A 378 6.99 23.30 -13.19
CA ASN A 378 5.64 22.95 -12.76
C ASN A 378 5.56 21.45 -12.46
N PRO A 379 5.46 21.05 -11.18
CA PRO A 379 5.31 19.64 -10.85
C PRO A 379 3.92 19.14 -11.23
N VAL A 380 3.87 17.89 -11.72
CA VAL A 380 2.63 17.12 -11.85
C VAL A 380 2.40 16.34 -10.57
N ILE A 381 1.20 16.50 -10.00
CA ILE A 381 0.77 15.76 -8.82
C ILE A 381 -0.08 14.58 -9.29
N LEU A 382 0.43 13.36 -9.12
CA LEU A 382 -0.36 12.17 -9.40
C LEU A 382 -1.40 11.95 -8.28
N PRO A 383 -2.61 11.46 -8.60
CA PRO A 383 -3.58 11.04 -7.60
C PRO A 383 -2.97 10.01 -6.64
N LYS A 384 -3.21 10.16 -5.33
CA LYS A 384 -2.56 9.36 -4.28
C LYS A 384 -2.88 7.86 -4.37
N ASP A 385 -3.99 7.54 -5.00
CA ASP A 385 -4.56 6.22 -5.21
C ASP A 385 -4.23 5.65 -6.60
N SER A 386 -3.64 6.43 -7.50
CA SER A 386 -3.26 6.00 -8.85
C SER A 386 -2.21 4.89 -8.86
N VAL A 387 -2.33 3.96 -9.81
CA VAL A 387 -1.35 2.89 -10.01
C VAL A 387 -0.07 3.40 -10.69
N ALA A 388 -0.16 4.53 -11.40
CA ALA A 388 0.99 5.27 -11.92
C ALA A 388 1.91 5.77 -10.78
N LEU A 389 1.35 6.41 -9.74
CA LEU A 389 2.14 6.83 -8.58
C LEU A 389 2.77 5.62 -7.87
N GLN A 390 2.00 4.56 -7.67
CA GLN A 390 2.50 3.32 -7.07
C GLN A 390 3.64 2.70 -7.88
N LEU A 391 3.60 2.78 -9.21
CA LEU A 391 4.69 2.33 -10.09
C LEU A 391 5.97 3.14 -9.83
N LEU A 392 5.89 4.47 -9.82
CA LEU A 392 7.03 5.34 -9.53
C LEU A 392 7.61 5.11 -8.13
N GLN A 393 6.75 4.93 -7.12
CA GLN A 393 7.17 4.59 -5.76
C GLN A 393 7.91 3.25 -5.71
N ARG A 394 7.40 2.20 -6.37
CA ARG A 394 8.10 0.90 -6.43
C ARG A 394 9.45 1.01 -7.13
N ILE A 395 9.54 1.78 -8.21
CA ILE A 395 10.79 2.01 -8.94
C ILE A 395 11.83 2.68 -8.01
N ARG A 396 11.43 3.73 -7.30
CA ARG A 396 12.28 4.42 -6.32
C ARG A 396 12.69 3.50 -5.16
N ASP A 397 11.73 2.82 -4.56
CA ASP A 397 11.97 1.94 -3.41
C ASP A 397 12.91 0.78 -3.79
N GLU A 398 12.80 0.27 -5.01
CA GLU A 398 13.71 -0.75 -5.54
C GLU A 398 15.11 -0.19 -5.77
N SER A 399 15.24 1.06 -6.25
CA SER A 399 16.51 1.78 -6.37
C SER A 399 17.20 1.94 -5.01
N HIS A 400 16.47 2.47 -4.02
CA HIS A 400 16.94 2.56 -2.63
C HIS A 400 17.34 1.19 -2.07
N ARG A 401 16.50 0.16 -2.24
CA ARG A 401 16.77 -1.19 -1.75
C ARG A 401 18.06 -1.76 -2.37
N PHE A 402 18.27 -1.53 -3.67
CA PHE A 402 19.45 -2.01 -4.38
C PHE A 402 20.73 -1.30 -3.92
N ALA A 403 20.67 0.01 -3.67
CA ALA A 403 21.75 0.78 -3.06
C ALA A 403 22.08 0.30 -1.64
N ILE A 404 21.08 0.18 -0.75
CA ILE A 404 21.26 -0.26 0.64
C ILE A 404 21.86 -1.67 0.71
N THR A 405 21.37 -2.60 -0.10
CA THR A 405 21.88 -3.98 -0.14
C THR A 405 23.36 -4.00 -0.52
N PHE A 406 23.79 -3.10 -1.42
CA PHE A 406 25.19 -2.96 -1.77
C PHE A 406 26.03 -2.46 -0.61
N HIS A 407 25.57 -1.42 0.08
CA HIS A 407 26.26 -0.85 1.24
C HIS A 407 26.46 -1.89 2.33
N ARG A 408 25.45 -2.72 2.57
CA ARG A 408 25.55 -3.82 3.54
C ARG A 408 26.64 -4.81 3.15
N SER A 409 26.71 -5.20 1.88
CA SER A 409 27.73 -6.12 1.37
C SER A 409 29.14 -5.50 1.42
N LEU A 410 29.31 -4.27 0.97
CA LEU A 410 30.62 -3.59 1.01
C LEU A 410 31.10 -3.35 2.43
N ARG A 411 30.23 -2.89 3.34
CA ARG A 411 30.58 -2.68 4.74
C ARG A 411 30.98 -3.99 5.41
N SER A 412 30.25 -5.07 5.14
CA SER A 412 30.62 -6.41 5.61
C SER A 412 31.99 -6.83 5.08
N LYS A 413 32.28 -6.60 3.79
CA LYS A 413 33.59 -6.89 3.19
C LYS A 413 34.72 -6.06 3.79
N HIS A 414 34.55 -4.75 3.98
CA HIS A 414 35.57 -3.89 4.58
C HIS A 414 35.85 -4.25 6.04
N LEU A 415 34.81 -4.52 6.83
CA LEU A 415 34.95 -5.00 8.20
C LEU A 415 35.69 -6.33 8.23
N SER A 416 35.30 -7.26 7.34
CA SER A 416 35.92 -8.56 7.21
C SER A 416 37.40 -8.45 6.79
N GLU A 417 37.73 -7.55 5.86
CA GLU A 417 39.11 -7.29 5.43
C GLU A 417 39.98 -6.73 6.55
N SER A 418 39.43 -5.82 7.38
CA SER A 418 40.12 -5.29 8.57
C SER A 418 40.41 -6.41 9.57
N ILE A 419 39.40 -7.22 9.90
CA ILE A 419 39.54 -8.33 10.86
C ILE A 419 40.56 -9.36 10.38
N LEU A 420 40.53 -9.72 9.09
CA LEU A 420 41.44 -10.71 8.51
C LEU A 420 42.89 -10.21 8.48
N LYS A 421 43.15 -8.93 8.18
CA LYS A 421 44.50 -8.35 8.16
C LYS A 421 45.16 -8.30 9.54
N GLU A 422 44.38 -8.30 10.61
CA GLU A 422 44.88 -8.34 11.99
C GLU A 422 45.25 -9.76 12.45
N ILE A 423 44.99 -10.80 11.65
CA ILE A 423 45.36 -12.19 11.99
C ILE A 423 46.78 -12.46 11.52
N GLU A 424 47.62 -12.91 12.45
CA GLU A 424 49.00 -13.28 12.16
C GLU A 424 49.07 -14.37 11.09
N GLY A 425 49.90 -14.15 10.05
CA GLY A 425 50.01 -15.07 8.90
C GLY A 425 48.97 -14.86 7.77
N ILE A 426 48.03 -13.92 7.93
CA ILE A 426 47.04 -13.55 6.90
C ILE A 426 47.40 -12.18 6.30
N GLY A 427 48.20 -12.20 5.23
CA GLY A 427 48.53 -11.01 4.45
C GLY A 427 47.40 -10.56 3.48
N PRO A 428 47.56 -9.41 2.82
CA PRO A 428 46.53 -8.82 1.94
C PRO A 428 46.10 -9.76 0.79
N LYS A 429 47.02 -10.56 0.24
CA LYS A 429 46.70 -11.56 -0.79
C LYS A 429 45.79 -12.68 -0.28
N LYS A 430 46.08 -13.21 0.92
CA LYS A 430 45.28 -14.28 1.55
C LYS A 430 43.91 -13.78 1.99
N SER A 431 43.85 -12.57 2.56
CA SER A 431 42.59 -11.90 2.90
C SER A 431 41.71 -11.70 1.67
N ALA A 432 42.27 -11.21 0.57
CA ALA A 432 41.53 -11.01 -0.68
C ALA A 432 41.02 -12.35 -1.26
N ALA A 433 41.81 -13.42 -1.19
CA ALA A 433 41.41 -14.76 -1.64
C ALA A 433 40.23 -15.31 -0.81
N LEU A 434 40.29 -15.20 0.52
CA LEU A 434 39.21 -15.61 1.41
C LEU A 434 37.91 -14.84 1.16
N LEU A 435 37.97 -13.51 1.03
CA LEU A 435 36.79 -12.68 0.77
C LEU A 435 36.22 -12.89 -0.62
N LYS A 436 37.06 -13.22 -1.61
CA LYS A 436 36.61 -13.55 -2.96
C LYS A 436 35.88 -14.89 -2.99
N ALA A 437 36.37 -15.88 -2.26
CA ALA A 437 35.80 -17.23 -2.23
C ALA A 437 34.56 -17.34 -1.34
N PHE A 438 34.57 -16.71 -0.17
CA PHE A 438 33.57 -16.93 0.87
C PHE A 438 32.74 -15.69 1.23
N GLY A 439 33.12 -14.50 0.78
CA GLY A 439 32.33 -13.28 0.93
C GLY A 439 32.62 -12.49 2.20
N SER A 440 32.32 -13.04 3.39
CA SER A 440 32.45 -12.35 4.69
C SER A 440 33.14 -13.21 5.76
N VAL A 441 33.63 -12.58 6.84
CA VAL A 441 34.18 -13.31 8.00
C VAL A 441 33.14 -14.25 8.64
N GLU A 442 31.86 -13.88 8.68
CA GLU A 442 30.80 -14.73 9.21
C GLU A 442 30.61 -16.00 8.36
N ASP A 443 30.71 -15.87 7.04
CA ASP A 443 30.64 -17.01 6.13
C ASP A 443 31.88 -17.88 6.21
N ILE A 444 33.07 -17.28 6.36
CA ILE A 444 34.34 -18.00 6.57
C ILE A 444 34.28 -18.85 7.84
N LYS A 445 33.72 -18.32 8.94
CA LYS A 445 33.56 -19.07 10.21
C LYS A 445 32.70 -20.33 10.09
N ARG A 446 31.83 -20.42 9.07
CA ARG A 446 30.96 -21.57 8.83
C ARG A 446 31.61 -22.63 7.94
N LYS A 447 32.81 -22.38 7.42
CA LYS A 447 33.54 -23.30 6.54
C LYS A 447 34.38 -24.28 7.33
N SER A 448 34.53 -25.47 6.77
CA SER A 448 35.47 -26.47 7.26
C SER A 448 36.92 -26.09 6.94
N PRO A 449 37.91 -26.51 7.74
CA PRO A 449 39.33 -26.32 7.43
C PRO A 449 39.70 -26.84 6.04
N GLU A 450 39.08 -27.94 5.60
CA GLU A 450 39.31 -28.59 4.31
C GLU A 450 38.81 -27.72 3.14
N GLU A 451 37.65 -27.08 3.28
CA GLU A 451 37.13 -26.15 2.26
C GLU A 451 38.04 -24.93 2.10
N ILE A 452 38.58 -24.38 3.20
CA ILE A 452 39.49 -23.23 3.15
C ILE A 452 40.84 -23.63 2.54
N ALA A 453 41.33 -24.84 2.82
CA ALA A 453 42.58 -25.36 2.29
C ALA A 453 42.59 -25.59 0.76
N THR A 454 41.42 -25.55 0.10
CA THR A 454 41.37 -25.55 -1.37
C THR A 454 41.87 -24.24 -2.00
N LEU A 455 42.03 -23.18 -1.21
CA LEU A 455 42.55 -21.89 -1.67
C LEU A 455 44.09 -21.88 -1.69
N ASP A 456 44.65 -21.31 -2.75
CA ASP A 456 46.10 -21.15 -2.89
C ASP A 456 46.71 -20.42 -1.68
N GLY A 457 47.69 -21.06 -1.06
CA GLY A 457 48.40 -20.52 0.11
C GLY A 457 47.78 -20.87 1.47
N PHE A 458 46.80 -21.78 1.50
CA PHE A 458 46.24 -22.35 2.74
C PHE A 458 46.52 -23.87 2.83
N SER A 459 47.18 -24.30 3.91
CA SER A 459 47.15 -25.69 4.37
C SER A 459 45.97 -25.91 5.33
N VAL A 460 45.56 -27.17 5.53
CA VAL A 460 44.52 -27.54 6.52
C VAL A 460 44.88 -27.01 7.92
N GLU A 461 46.16 -27.06 8.29
CA GLU A 461 46.67 -26.51 9.57
C GLU A 461 46.50 -24.98 9.63
N SER A 462 46.87 -24.26 8.57
CA SER A 462 46.71 -22.80 8.52
C SER A 462 45.24 -22.36 8.48
N ALA A 463 44.37 -23.15 7.87
CA ALA A 463 42.92 -22.94 7.85
C ALA A 463 42.30 -23.13 9.24
N LYS A 464 42.75 -24.15 9.97
CA LYS A 464 42.34 -24.38 11.36
C LYS A 464 42.79 -23.23 12.27
N ALA A 465 44.04 -22.80 12.16
CA ALA A 465 44.57 -21.66 12.91
C ALA A 465 43.80 -20.36 12.62
N LEU A 466 43.41 -20.13 11.36
CA LEU A 466 42.54 -19.00 10.97
C LEU A 466 41.18 -19.07 11.67
N LEU A 467 40.50 -20.22 11.63
CA LEU A 467 39.20 -20.40 12.25
C LEU A 467 39.25 -20.24 13.77
N ASP A 468 40.29 -20.76 14.41
CA ASP A 468 40.52 -20.61 15.85
C ASP A 468 40.77 -19.13 16.23
N ALA A 469 41.56 -18.40 15.43
CA ALA A 469 41.79 -16.97 15.62
C ALA A 469 40.51 -16.14 15.43
N LEU A 470 39.69 -16.52 14.44
CA LEU A 470 38.39 -15.88 14.20
C LEU A 470 37.38 -16.19 15.30
N ALA A 471 37.42 -17.36 15.93
CA ALA A 471 36.59 -17.72 17.07
C ALA A 471 36.94 -16.86 18.29
N LYS A 472 38.23 -16.71 18.63
CA LYS A 472 38.73 -15.93 19.78
C LYS A 472 38.42 -14.42 19.71
N LYS A 473 38.26 -13.84 18.53
CA LYS A 473 37.86 -12.43 18.36
C LYS A 473 36.34 -12.19 18.44
N SER A 474 35.54 -13.22 18.65
CA SER A 474 34.08 -13.13 18.75
C SER A 474 33.57 -12.97 20.19
N GLU A 475 34.46 -13.21 21.16
CA GLU A 475 34.31 -12.88 22.58
C GLU A 475 34.87 -11.47 22.83
#